data_AF-A0A2P5XZD4-F1
#
_entry.id   AF-A0A2P5XZD4-F1
#
_cell.length_a   1.000
_cell.length_b   1.000
_cell.length_c   1.000
_cell.angle_alpha   90.00
_cell.angle_beta   90.00
_cell.angle_gamma   90.00
#
_symmetry.space_group_name_H-M   'P 1'
#
loop_
_entity.id
_entity.type
_entity.pdbx_description
1 polymer ?
#
loop_
_entity_poly.entity_id
_entity_poly.type
_entity_poly.pdbx_seq_one_letter_code
_entity_poly.pdbx_strand_id
1 'polypeptide(L)'
;MAKAMVYTFLAIAFIIFFLSPSKRHDHHRMCLNRRLAHKVSFDPLVSRIERSTDDKGLSKNITYVPEVDDAQEYFQDDGVLNTTLRLMILFPLLDNAPKDGYISAKELEAWISQQTIDRLSYGTYKAMFWHDKDGNGAISFSEYLPQFSPKDIEKYSMAHGDAGWWMEQFKNADVDSSGNLDFNECKE
;
A
#
# COMPACT_ATOMS: atom_id res chain seq x y z
N MET A 1 -38.94 -38.95 -25.17
CA MET A 1 -37.51 -39.19 -24.87
C MET A 1 -36.64 -37.94 -24.99
N ALA A 2 -36.84 -37.08 -26.00
CA ALA A 2 -36.04 -35.87 -26.18
C ALA A 2 -36.08 -34.87 -24.98
N LYS A 3 -37.24 -34.65 -24.36
CA LYS A 3 -37.37 -33.72 -23.22
C LYS A 3 -36.58 -34.17 -21.99
N ALA A 4 -36.60 -35.46 -21.67
CA ALA A 4 -35.86 -36.01 -20.54
C ALA A 4 -34.35 -35.85 -20.71
N MET A 5 -33.84 -36.05 -21.94
CA MET A 5 -32.42 -35.84 -22.27
C MET A 5 -31.99 -34.38 -22.11
N VAL A 6 -32.86 -33.42 -22.49
CA VAL A 6 -32.57 -31.99 -22.32
C VAL A 6 -32.40 -31.64 -20.84
N TYR A 7 -33.28 -32.13 -19.97
CA TYR A 7 -33.17 -31.87 -18.53
C TYR A 7 -31.94 -32.53 -17.91
N THR A 8 -31.52 -33.71 -18.37
CA THR A 8 -30.29 -34.33 -17.89
C THR A 8 -29.04 -33.56 -18.30
N PHE A 9 -28.98 -33.04 -19.53
CA PHE A 9 -27.87 -32.18 -19.96
C PHE A 9 -27.84 -30.84 -19.21
N LEU A 10 -29.00 -30.24 -18.94
CA LEU A 10 -29.12 -29.01 -18.17
C LEU A 10 -28.68 -29.21 -16.71
N ALA A 11 -29.05 -30.33 -16.09
CA ALA A 11 -28.64 -30.67 -14.73
C ALA A 11 -27.13 -30.90 -14.63
N ILE A 12 -26.52 -31.60 -15.60
CA ILE A 12 -25.08 -31.85 -15.64
C ILE A 12 -24.32 -30.52 -15.85
N ALA A 13 -24.79 -29.65 -16.74
CA ALA A 13 -24.19 -28.33 -16.95
C ALA A 13 -24.24 -27.46 -15.69
N PHE A 14 -25.34 -27.51 -14.93
CA PHE A 14 -25.47 -26.82 -13.65
C PHE A 14 -24.47 -27.33 -12.60
N ILE A 15 -24.30 -28.66 -12.50
CA ILE A 15 -23.35 -29.26 -11.56
C ILE A 15 -21.90 -28.85 -11.90
N ILE A 16 -21.53 -28.83 -13.18
CA ILE A 16 -20.19 -28.41 -13.64
C ILE A 16 -19.95 -26.91 -13.38
N PHE A 17 -20.99 -26.08 -13.47
CA PHE A 17 -20.89 -24.64 -13.15
C PHE A 17 -20.63 -24.40 -11.66
N PHE A 18 -21.24 -25.19 -10.77
CA PHE A 18 -21.04 -25.09 -9.32
C PHE A 18 -19.75 -25.78 -8.83
N LEU A 19 -19.25 -26.82 -9.53
CA LEU A 19 -18.00 -27.49 -9.20
C LEU A 19 -16.77 -26.90 -9.88
N SER A 20 -16.94 -26.01 -10.86
CA SER A 20 -15.82 -25.23 -11.39
C SER A 20 -15.22 -24.43 -10.24
N PRO A 21 -13.98 -24.71 -9.82
CA PRO A 21 -13.31 -23.82 -8.89
C PRO A 21 -13.24 -22.49 -9.60
N SER A 22 -14.00 -21.51 -9.12
CA SER A 22 -13.75 -20.15 -9.55
C SER A 22 -12.27 -19.96 -9.28
N LYS A 23 -11.50 -19.62 -10.32
CA LYS A 23 -10.21 -18.99 -10.10
C LYS A 23 -10.59 -17.73 -9.34
N ARG A 24 -10.60 -17.83 -8.02
CA ARG A 24 -10.51 -16.71 -7.14
C ARG A 24 -9.22 -16.09 -7.60
N HIS A 25 -9.33 -15.04 -8.40
CA HIS A 25 -8.29 -14.04 -8.40
C HIS A 25 -8.00 -13.83 -6.92
N ASP A 26 -6.76 -14.10 -6.53
CA ASP A 26 -6.27 -13.64 -5.26
C ASP A 26 -6.56 -12.15 -5.28
N HIS A 27 -7.69 -11.78 -4.66
CA HIS A 27 -7.85 -10.46 -4.14
C HIS A 27 -6.78 -10.43 -3.07
N HIS A 28 -5.55 -10.06 -3.48
CA HIS A 28 -4.63 -9.39 -2.60
C HIS A 28 -5.51 -8.42 -1.86
N ARG A 29 -5.73 -8.71 -0.57
CA ARG A 29 -6.44 -7.82 0.34
C ARG A 29 -5.50 -6.63 0.43
N MET A 30 -5.52 -5.75 -0.57
CA MET A 30 -5.11 -4.39 -0.40
C MET A 30 -6.03 -3.95 0.72
N CYS A 31 -5.43 -3.83 1.89
CA CYS A 31 -6.06 -3.26 3.07
C CYS A 31 -6.28 -1.78 2.75
N LEU A 32 -7.23 -1.52 1.85
CA LEU A 32 -7.69 -0.21 1.48
C LEU A 32 -8.50 0.29 2.66
N ASN A 33 -8.20 1.53 3.04
CA ASN A 33 -9.07 2.43 3.80
C ASN A 33 -9.01 2.38 5.33
N ARG A 34 -7.79 2.31 5.91
CA ARG A 34 -7.49 3.01 7.18
C ARG A 34 -6.14 3.72 7.10
N ARG A 35 -5.99 4.67 6.17
CA ARG A 35 -4.83 5.59 6.15
C ARG A 35 -4.65 6.27 7.53
N LEU A 36 -5.74 6.56 8.24
CA LEU A 36 -5.74 7.31 9.51
C LEU A 36 -5.85 6.47 10.81
N ALA A 37 -6.26 5.20 10.74
CA ALA A 37 -6.59 4.41 11.95
C ALA A 37 -5.65 3.21 12.18
N HIS A 38 -4.43 3.31 11.68
CA HIS A 38 -3.32 2.43 12.05
C HIS A 38 -2.45 3.16 13.07
N LYS A 39 -1.93 2.41 14.05
CA LYS A 39 -1.01 2.90 15.10
C LYS A 39 0.16 3.64 14.43
N VAL A 40 0.41 4.89 14.82
CA VAL A 40 1.65 5.58 14.44
C VAL A 40 2.76 4.93 15.26
N SER A 41 3.72 4.30 14.59
CA SER A 41 4.90 3.80 15.28
C SER A 41 5.77 5.00 15.65
N PHE A 42 6.06 5.12 16.94
CA PHE A 42 6.92 6.17 17.46
C PHE A 42 8.38 5.95 17.07
N ASP A 43 8.76 4.69 16.87
CA ASP A 43 10.14 4.28 16.69
C ASP A 43 10.39 3.92 15.20
N PRO A 44 11.32 4.60 14.51
CA PRO A 44 11.67 4.31 13.12
C PRO A 44 12.12 2.87 12.89
N LEU A 45 12.76 2.24 13.87
CA LEU A 45 13.31 0.90 13.76
C LEU A 45 12.18 -0.13 13.84
N VAL A 46 11.26 0.02 14.79
CA VAL A 46 10.03 -0.78 14.86
C VAL A 46 9.22 -0.62 13.56
N SER A 47 9.07 0.62 13.08
CA SER A 47 8.39 0.90 11.81
C SER A 47 9.01 0.14 10.65
N ARG A 48 10.34 0.07 10.58
CA ARG A 48 11.07 -0.63 9.52
C ARG A 48 10.96 -2.15 9.63
N ILE A 49 11.01 -2.70 10.85
CA ILE A 49 10.78 -4.13 11.08
C ILE A 49 9.39 -4.52 10.60
N GLU A 50 8.35 -3.79 11.02
CA GLU A 50 6.96 -4.03 10.60
C GLU A 50 6.82 -4.00 9.06
N ARG A 51 7.42 -2.99 8.40
CA ARG A 51 7.43 -2.89 6.93
C ARG A 51 8.16 -4.07 6.28
N SER A 52 9.31 -4.48 6.82
CA SER A 52 10.09 -5.59 6.28
C SER A 52 9.35 -6.92 6.36
N THR A 53 8.54 -7.13 7.41
CA THR A 53 7.70 -8.31 7.54
C THR A 53 6.57 -8.31 6.51
N ASP A 54 5.98 -7.15 6.21
CA ASP A 54 4.96 -7.00 5.18
C ASP A 54 5.52 -7.20 3.76
N ASP A 55 6.78 -6.81 3.54
CA ASP A 55 7.43 -6.82 2.22
C ASP A 55 8.15 -8.14 1.91
N LYS A 56 8.24 -9.10 2.85
CA LYS A 56 8.77 -10.45 2.55
C LYS A 56 7.97 -11.19 1.46
N GLY A 57 6.75 -10.75 1.15
CA GLY A 57 5.97 -11.19 -0.03
C GLY A 57 6.22 -10.41 -1.33
N LEU A 58 6.98 -9.31 -1.29
CA LEU A 58 7.23 -8.35 -2.38
C LEU A 58 8.70 -8.38 -2.89
N SER A 59 9.49 -9.29 -2.35
CA SER A 59 10.94 -9.26 -2.42
C SER A 59 11.49 -9.68 -3.78
N LYS A 60 11.94 -8.67 -4.56
CA LYS A 60 13.18 -8.79 -5.34
C LYS A 60 13.85 -7.45 -5.72
N ASN A 61 13.17 -6.31 -5.63
CA ASN A 61 13.74 -5.03 -6.11
C ASN A 61 13.62 -3.84 -5.14
N ILE A 62 13.29 -4.04 -3.85
CA ILE A 62 13.53 -2.97 -2.87
C ILE A 62 14.97 -3.13 -2.41
N THR A 63 15.83 -2.36 -3.08
CA THR A 63 17.23 -2.12 -2.78
C THR A 63 17.49 -2.15 -1.28
N TYR A 64 18.33 -3.12 -0.90
CA TYR A 64 19.14 -3.19 0.32
C TYR A 64 19.04 -1.93 1.20
N VAL A 65 18.35 -2.02 2.34
CA VAL A 65 18.44 -1.03 3.43
C VAL A 65 19.44 -1.61 4.43
N PRO A 66 20.71 -1.12 4.46
CA PRO A 66 21.79 -1.73 5.25
C PRO A 66 21.54 -1.77 6.77
N GLU A 67 20.58 -1.00 7.28
CA GLU A 67 20.39 -0.75 8.72
C GLU A 67 19.44 -1.74 9.43
N VAL A 68 18.80 -2.67 8.70
CA VAL A 68 17.94 -3.70 9.33
C VAL A 68 18.78 -4.84 9.91
N ASP A 69 19.99 -5.08 9.41
CA ASP A 69 20.92 -6.03 10.04
C ASP A 69 21.47 -5.48 11.37
N ASP A 70 21.64 -4.16 11.49
CA ASP A 70 22.03 -3.48 12.72
C ASP A 70 20.92 -3.51 13.79
N ALA A 71 19.67 -3.78 13.38
CA ALA A 71 18.54 -3.88 14.31
C ALA A 71 18.76 -4.96 15.37
N GLN A 72 19.49 -6.02 15.02
CA GLN A 72 19.80 -7.13 15.91
C GLN A 72 20.60 -6.69 17.14
N GLU A 73 21.38 -5.61 17.05
CA GLU A 73 22.15 -5.03 18.16
C GLU A 73 21.23 -4.49 19.28
N TYR A 74 19.98 -4.16 18.96
CA TYR A 74 19.00 -3.65 19.92
C TYR A 74 18.11 -4.74 20.51
N PHE A 75 18.25 -6.00 20.10
CA PHE A 75 17.54 -7.13 20.70
C PHE A 75 18.52 -7.94 21.55
N GLN A 76 18.07 -8.36 22.72
CA GLN A 76 18.78 -9.33 23.54
C GLN A 76 18.74 -10.71 22.89
N ASP A 77 19.55 -11.65 23.37
CA ASP A 77 19.64 -13.01 22.85
C ASP A 77 18.30 -13.79 22.90
N ASP A 78 17.38 -13.36 23.78
CA ASP A 78 16.02 -13.89 23.91
C ASP A 78 14.99 -13.20 22.98
N GLY A 79 15.43 -12.25 22.15
CA GLY A 79 14.60 -11.47 21.23
C GLY A 79 13.86 -10.30 21.86
N VAL A 80 14.15 -9.95 23.12
CA VAL A 80 13.54 -8.80 23.79
C VAL A 80 14.29 -7.52 23.45
N LEU A 81 13.58 -6.45 23.08
CA LEU A 81 14.18 -5.15 22.78
C LEU A 81 14.92 -4.60 24.02
N ASN A 82 16.20 -4.31 23.87
CA ASN A 82 17.01 -3.57 24.83
C ASN A 82 16.60 -2.09 24.78
N THR A 83 15.63 -1.75 25.64
CA THR A 83 15.06 -0.40 25.72
C THR A 83 16.10 0.66 26.11
N THR A 84 17.10 0.30 26.91
CA THR A 84 18.17 1.22 27.30
C THR A 84 19.01 1.63 26.09
N LEU A 85 19.52 0.67 25.31
CA LEU A 85 20.26 0.97 24.07
C LEU A 85 19.39 1.75 23.08
N ARG A 86 18.11 1.37 22.96
CA ARG A 86 17.19 2.06 22.06
C ARG A 86 16.97 3.52 22.47
N LEU A 87 16.79 3.80 23.76
CA LEU A 87 16.65 5.16 24.28
C LEU A 87 17.93 5.98 24.12
N MET A 88 19.12 5.37 24.25
CA MET A 88 20.39 6.06 23.99
C MET A 88 20.51 6.59 22.55
N ILE A 89 19.78 5.98 21.59
CA ILE A 89 19.75 6.41 20.19
C ILE A 89 18.59 7.35 19.92
N LEU A 90 17.40 7.04 20.43
CA LEU A 90 16.20 7.85 20.19
C LEU A 90 16.30 9.22 20.85
N PHE A 91 16.85 9.29 22.07
CA PHE A 91 16.86 10.53 22.83
C PHE A 91 17.64 11.65 22.11
N PRO A 92 18.87 11.44 21.61
CA PRO A 92 19.58 12.47 20.84
C PRO A 92 18.96 12.81 19.47
N LEU A 93 18.07 11.96 18.94
CA LEU A 93 17.32 12.25 17.72
C LEU A 93 16.11 13.14 18.00
N LEU A 94 15.51 12.99 19.19
CA LEU A 94 14.38 13.80 19.66
C LEU A 94 14.85 15.16 20.19
N ASP A 95 15.85 15.17 21.07
CA ASP A 95 16.50 16.37 21.61
C ASP A 95 17.46 16.96 20.56
N ASN A 96 16.93 17.80 19.67
CA ASN A 96 17.63 18.25 18.47
C ASN A 96 17.75 19.77 18.37
N ALA A 97 16.77 20.53 18.86
CA ALA A 97 16.74 21.98 18.67
C ALA A 97 15.84 22.68 19.72
N PRO A 98 16.42 23.15 20.85
CA PRO A 98 17.82 23.08 21.25
C PRO A 98 18.23 21.71 21.81
N LYS A 99 19.52 21.36 21.74
CA LYS A 99 20.08 20.16 22.39
C LYS A 99 20.35 20.40 23.87
N ASP A 100 19.31 20.39 24.68
CA ASP A 100 19.38 20.80 26.09
C ASP A 100 19.27 19.65 27.10
N GLY A 101 19.21 18.41 26.61
CA GLY A 101 19.06 17.23 27.45
C GLY A 101 17.62 16.98 27.90
N TYR A 102 16.65 17.66 27.31
CA TYR A 102 15.21 17.45 27.50
C TYR A 102 14.52 17.30 26.15
N ILE A 103 13.34 16.69 26.14
CA ILE A 103 12.50 16.62 24.94
C ILE A 103 11.37 17.62 25.14
N SER A 104 11.41 18.72 24.41
CA SER A 104 10.34 19.71 24.41
C SER A 104 9.10 19.22 23.65
N ALA A 105 7.95 19.83 23.91
CA ALA A 105 6.72 19.51 23.18
C ALA A 105 6.85 19.73 21.66
N LYS A 106 7.63 20.76 21.25
CA LYS A 106 7.86 21.07 19.83
C LYS A 106 8.71 20.01 19.14
N GLU A 107 9.72 19.49 19.82
CA GLU A 107 10.56 18.41 19.30
C GLU A 107 9.78 17.11 19.16
N LEU A 108 8.96 16.79 20.16
CA LEU A 108 8.08 15.64 20.11
C LEU A 108 7.03 15.77 18.99
N GLU A 109 6.45 16.97 18.81
CA GLU A 109 5.52 17.28 17.72
C GLU A 109 6.19 17.11 16.35
N ALA A 110 7.39 17.67 16.16
CA ALA A 110 8.16 17.52 14.93
C ALA A 110 8.45 16.04 14.64
N TRP A 111 8.84 15.27 15.66
CA TRP A 111 9.11 13.85 15.53
C TRP A 111 7.89 13.05 15.09
N ILE A 112 6.76 13.22 15.79
CA ILE A 112 5.51 12.52 15.47
C ILE A 112 5.02 12.90 14.06
N SER A 113 5.17 14.18 13.69
CA SER A 113 4.82 14.67 12.36
C SER A 113 5.69 14.00 11.29
N GLN A 114 7.01 13.91 11.50
CA GLN A 114 7.91 13.23 10.59
C GLN A 114 7.58 11.74 10.47
N GLN A 115 7.34 11.03 11.58
CA GLN A 115 6.95 9.61 11.52
C GLN A 115 5.63 9.40 10.76
N THR A 116 4.70 10.34 10.88
CA THR A 116 3.44 10.31 10.13
C THR A 116 3.67 10.52 8.64
N ILE A 117 4.48 11.51 8.27
CA ILE A 117 4.85 11.79 6.88
C ILE A 117 5.57 10.60 6.25
N ASP A 118 6.55 10.03 6.94
CA ASP A 118 7.34 8.88 6.47
C ASP A 118 6.43 7.67 6.22
N ARG A 119 5.46 7.44 7.11
CA ARG A 119 4.49 6.36 6.95
C ARG A 119 3.53 6.58 5.79
N LEU A 120 2.98 7.78 5.64
CA LEU A 120 2.09 8.10 4.51
C LEU A 120 2.85 7.95 3.20
N SER A 121 4.06 8.49 3.14
CA SER A 121 4.97 8.39 1.99
C SER A 121 5.26 6.95 1.63
N TYR A 122 5.60 6.10 2.61
CA TYR A 122 5.81 4.67 2.38
C TYR A 122 4.56 3.98 1.81
N GLY A 123 3.37 4.30 2.32
CA GLY A 123 2.11 3.78 1.79
C GLY A 123 1.89 4.16 0.33
N THR A 124 2.19 5.42 -0.02
CA THR A 124 2.14 5.91 -1.41
C THR A 124 3.14 5.19 -2.29
N TYR A 125 4.40 5.09 -1.87
CA TYR A 125 5.43 4.34 -2.62
C TYR A 125 5.02 2.90 -2.88
N LYS A 126 4.44 2.23 -1.88
CA LYS A 126 3.95 0.85 -2.02
C LYS A 126 2.82 0.79 -3.04
N ALA A 127 1.83 1.69 -2.97
CA ALA A 127 0.75 1.76 -3.94
C ALA A 127 1.28 1.98 -5.36
N MET A 128 2.20 2.93 -5.56
CA MET A 128 2.85 3.16 -6.85
C MET A 128 3.59 1.92 -7.32
N PHE A 129 4.42 1.30 -6.50
CA PHE A 129 5.11 0.05 -6.85
C PHE A 129 4.16 -1.06 -7.34
N TRP A 130 2.95 -1.13 -6.77
CA TRP A 130 1.96 -2.12 -7.21
C TRP A 130 1.29 -1.76 -8.54
N HIS A 131 1.12 -0.47 -8.84
CA HIS A 131 0.37 -0.01 -10.00
C HIS A 131 1.24 0.40 -11.18
N ASP A 132 2.30 1.17 -10.96
CA ASP A 132 3.30 1.57 -11.96
C ASP A 132 4.01 0.33 -12.51
N LYS A 133 3.55 -0.14 -13.67
CA LYS A 133 4.02 -1.36 -14.32
C LYS A 133 5.17 -1.08 -15.27
N ASP A 134 5.19 0.10 -15.87
CA ASP A 134 6.25 0.49 -16.80
C ASP A 134 7.47 1.12 -16.10
N GLY A 135 7.35 1.46 -14.81
CA GLY A 135 8.42 1.98 -13.97
C GLY A 135 8.74 3.45 -14.24
N ASN A 136 7.79 4.21 -14.78
CA ASN A 136 7.99 5.60 -15.15
C ASN A 136 7.85 6.58 -13.95
N GLY A 137 7.48 6.07 -12.77
CA GLY A 137 7.31 6.88 -11.56
C GLY A 137 5.96 7.59 -11.45
N ALA A 138 5.00 7.24 -12.30
CA ALA A 138 3.63 7.72 -12.27
C ALA A 138 2.67 6.58 -12.63
N ILE A 139 1.40 6.72 -12.29
CA ILE A 139 0.38 5.69 -12.55
C ILE A 139 -0.53 6.18 -13.66
N SER A 140 -0.55 5.49 -14.78
CA SER A 140 -1.55 5.73 -15.84
C SER A 140 -2.91 5.14 -15.47
N PHE A 141 -3.99 5.63 -16.11
CA PHE A 141 -5.33 5.08 -15.89
C PHE A 141 -5.41 3.57 -16.15
N SER A 142 -4.73 3.10 -17.21
CA SER A 142 -4.65 1.68 -17.57
C SER A 142 -3.91 0.83 -16.55
N GLU A 143 -2.96 1.40 -15.82
CA GLU A 143 -2.24 0.72 -14.75
C GLU A 143 -3.03 0.69 -13.44
N TYR A 144 -3.79 1.75 -13.17
CA TYR A 144 -4.66 1.82 -12.01
C TYR A 144 -5.87 0.88 -12.13
N LEU A 145 -6.53 0.87 -13.30
CA LEU A 145 -7.75 0.09 -13.56
C LEU A 145 -7.60 -0.73 -14.86
N PRO A 146 -6.75 -1.77 -14.86
CA PRO A 146 -6.44 -2.57 -16.06
C PRO A 146 -7.63 -3.35 -16.63
N GLN A 147 -8.74 -3.44 -15.89
CA GLN A 147 -9.97 -4.07 -16.37
C GLN A 147 -10.70 -3.25 -17.44
N PHE A 148 -10.43 -1.95 -17.56
CA PHE A 148 -11.08 -1.10 -18.56
C PHE A 148 -10.21 -0.96 -19.80
N SER A 149 -10.80 -1.24 -20.96
CA SER A 149 -10.17 -0.97 -22.25
C SER A 149 -10.44 0.49 -22.68
N PRO A 150 -9.65 1.04 -23.62
CA PRO A 150 -9.93 2.36 -24.21
C PRO A 150 -11.36 2.50 -24.75
N LYS A 151 -11.93 1.42 -25.29
CA LYS A 151 -13.30 1.38 -25.80
C LYS A 151 -14.36 1.49 -24.70
N ASP A 152 -14.06 1.00 -23.49
CA ASP A 152 -14.96 1.11 -22.35
C ASP A 152 -15.04 2.56 -21.86
N ILE A 153 -13.91 3.27 -21.91
CA ILE A 153 -13.81 4.70 -21.56
C ILE A 153 -14.59 5.55 -22.59
N GLU A 154 -14.49 5.21 -23.88
CA GLU A 154 -15.25 5.87 -24.97
C GLU A 154 -16.77 5.72 -24.85
N LYS A 155 -17.27 4.76 -24.06
CA LYS A 155 -18.71 4.53 -23.89
C LYS A 155 -19.39 5.61 -23.02
N TYR A 156 -18.64 6.56 -22.45
CA TYR A 156 -19.11 7.71 -21.64
C TYR A 156 -20.09 7.36 -20.52
N SER A 157 -20.13 6.12 -20.05
CA SER A 157 -21.05 5.74 -18.98
C SER A 157 -20.55 6.30 -17.65
N MET A 158 -21.38 7.13 -17.02
CA MET A 158 -21.08 7.83 -15.76
C MET A 158 -21.79 7.20 -14.56
N ALA A 159 -22.35 5.99 -14.70
CA ALA A 159 -22.88 5.28 -13.54
C ALA A 159 -21.72 4.93 -12.59
N HIS A 160 -22.02 4.90 -11.29
CA HIS A 160 -21.00 4.61 -10.29
C HIS A 160 -20.37 3.23 -10.54
N GLY A 161 -19.04 3.21 -10.68
CA GLY A 161 -18.28 2.01 -10.99
C GLY A 161 -18.00 1.78 -12.48
N ASP A 162 -18.59 2.56 -13.38
CA ASP A 162 -18.30 2.49 -14.81
C ASP A 162 -16.98 3.21 -15.17
N ALA A 163 -16.43 2.86 -16.33
CA ALA A 163 -15.16 3.39 -16.82
C ALA A 163 -15.15 4.93 -16.91
N GLY A 164 -16.26 5.55 -17.35
CA GLY A 164 -16.36 7.01 -17.45
C GLY A 164 -16.33 7.68 -16.08
N TRP A 165 -17.05 7.14 -15.10
CA TRP A 165 -17.04 7.64 -13.73
C TRP A 165 -15.64 7.55 -13.10
N TRP A 166 -14.97 6.40 -13.25
CA TRP A 166 -13.60 6.24 -12.75
C TRP A 166 -12.60 7.14 -13.46
N MET A 167 -12.75 7.34 -14.77
CA MET A 167 -11.90 8.27 -15.54
C MET A 167 -12.05 9.71 -15.04
N GLU A 168 -13.26 10.13 -14.69
CA GLU A 168 -13.48 11.44 -14.07
C GLU A 168 -12.80 11.54 -12.70
N GLN A 169 -12.89 10.50 -11.87
CA GLN A 169 -12.21 10.51 -10.57
C GLN A 169 -10.68 10.56 -10.72
N PHE A 170 -10.14 9.84 -11.71
CA PHE A 170 -8.72 9.86 -12.02
C PHE A 170 -8.27 11.27 -12.44
N LYS A 171 -9.03 11.93 -13.34
CA LYS A 171 -8.75 13.31 -13.75
C LYS A 171 -8.89 14.32 -12.62
N ASN A 172 -9.77 14.08 -11.65
CA ASN A 172 -9.91 14.95 -10.49
C ASN A 172 -8.70 14.84 -9.53
N ALA A 173 -8.01 13.71 -9.54
CA ALA A 173 -6.80 13.48 -8.76
C ALA A 173 -5.52 13.96 -9.49
N ASP A 174 -5.55 14.00 -10.81
CA ASP A 174 -4.50 14.53 -11.71
C ASP A 174 -4.55 16.07 -11.72
N VAL A 175 -3.89 16.67 -10.73
CA VAL A 175 -3.91 18.11 -10.46
C VAL A 175 -3.19 18.88 -11.57
N ASP A 176 -2.09 18.32 -12.08
CA ASP A 176 -1.31 18.96 -13.14
C ASP A 176 -1.81 18.65 -14.56
N SER A 177 -2.80 17.76 -14.68
CA SER A 177 -3.40 17.32 -15.94
C SER A 177 -2.41 16.66 -16.89
N SER A 178 -1.37 16.01 -16.37
CA SER A 178 -0.37 15.27 -17.13
C SER A 178 -0.94 13.98 -17.76
N GLY A 179 -2.08 13.50 -17.26
CA GLY A 179 -2.71 12.25 -17.66
C GLY A 179 -2.23 11.02 -16.87
N ASN A 180 -1.34 11.22 -15.89
CA ASN A 180 -0.84 10.18 -14.99
C ASN A 180 -0.85 10.71 -13.55
N LEU A 181 -0.92 9.82 -12.56
CA LEU A 181 -0.86 10.20 -11.15
C LEU A 181 0.54 10.01 -10.60
N ASP A 182 1.20 11.10 -10.21
CA ASP A 182 2.53 11.06 -9.62
C ASP A 182 2.50 10.75 -8.10
N PHE A 183 3.67 10.76 -7.47
CA PHE A 183 3.79 10.51 -6.03
C PHE A 183 3.04 11.55 -5.18
N ASN A 184 3.08 12.82 -5.56
CA ASN A 184 2.44 13.88 -4.79
C ASN A 184 0.92 13.77 -4.90
N GLU A 185 0.40 13.53 -6.09
CA GLU A 185 -1.03 13.36 -6.36
C GLU A 185 -1.60 12.10 -5.69
N CYS A 186 -0.80 11.04 -5.56
CA CYS A 186 -1.21 9.83 -4.81
C CYS A 186 -1.12 9.99 -3.28
N LYS A 187 -0.34 10.98 -2.82
CA LYS A 187 -0.09 11.26 -1.40
C LYS A 187 -1.17 12.15 -0.79
N GLU A 188 -1.69 13.10 -1.55
CA GLU A 188 -2.81 13.97 -1.17
C GLU A 188 -4.15 13.21 -1.06
#